data_AF-A0A5E4N7S9-F1
#
_entry.id   AF-A0A5E4N7S9-F1
#
_cell.length_a   1.000
_cell.length_b   1.000
_cell.length_c   1.000
_cell.angle_alpha   90.00
_cell.angle_beta   90.00
_cell.angle_gamma   90.00
#
_symmetry.space_group_name_H-M   'P 1'
#
loop_
_entity.id
_entity.type
_entity.pdbx_description
1 polymer ?
#
loop_
_entity_poly.entity_id
_entity_poly.type
_entity_poly.pdbx_seq_one_letter_code
_entity_poly.pdbx_strand_id
1 'polypeptide(L)'
;MFYKLVLERLREKVRRKRPEVWKSKSWFLHHDNAPAHSALSIREFLVSKNIPVIPHPPCLPDLAPCDFFLFPRLKSTLKGHRFEDVNETIHNAIQEIKAITMEAIQRCFKK
;
A
#
# COMPACT_ATOMS: atom_id res chain seq x y z
N MET A 1 -16.20 -2.13 8.52
CA MET A 1 -15.05 -1.19 8.55
C MET A 1 -14.24 -1.37 7.26
N PHE A 2 -14.23 -0.37 6.37
CA PHE A 2 -13.68 -0.45 5.01
C PHE A 2 -12.24 -0.99 4.94
N TYR A 3 -11.36 -0.55 5.85
CA TYR A 3 -9.95 -0.95 5.85
C TYR A 3 -9.74 -2.45 6.08
N LYS A 4 -10.55 -3.08 6.94
CA LYS A 4 -10.52 -4.55 7.15
C LYS A 4 -10.75 -5.30 5.83
N LEU A 5 -11.74 -4.88 5.04
CA LEU A 5 -12.03 -5.50 3.72
C LEU A 5 -10.85 -5.33 2.76
N VAL A 6 -10.16 -4.19 2.81
CA VAL A 6 -8.94 -3.96 2.02
C VAL A 6 -7.85 -4.94 2.42
N LEU A 7 -7.60 -5.12 3.74
CA LEU A 7 -6.60 -6.05 4.24
C LEU A 7 -6.92 -7.52 3.91
N GLU A 8 -8.20 -7.92 3.97
CA GLU A 8 -8.64 -9.27 3.57
C GLU A 8 -8.33 -9.53 2.10
N ARG A 9 -8.67 -8.57 1.22
CA ARG A 9 -8.37 -8.65 -0.22
C ARG A 9 -6.86 -8.65 -0.48
N LEU A 10 -6.10 -7.84 0.26
CA LEU A 10 -4.65 -7.78 0.15
C LEU A 10 -4.02 -9.13 0.50
N ARG A 11 -4.40 -9.70 1.65
CA ARG A 11 -3.90 -11.01 2.12
C ARG A 11 -4.13 -12.10 1.07
N GLU A 12 -5.33 -12.20 0.52
CA GLU A 12 -5.63 -13.20 -0.52
C GLU A 12 -4.86 -12.94 -1.82
N LYS A 13 -4.64 -11.68 -2.19
CA LYS A 13 -3.79 -11.33 -3.35
C LYS A 13 -2.34 -11.73 -3.11
N VAL A 14 -1.78 -11.50 -1.92
CA VAL A 14 -0.41 -11.94 -1.57
C VAL A 14 -0.32 -13.46 -1.67
N ARG A 15 -1.25 -14.18 -1.03
CA ARG A 15 -1.31 -15.66 -1.08
C ARG A 15 -1.33 -16.20 -2.51
N ARG A 16 -2.13 -15.59 -3.39
CA ARG A 16 -2.31 -16.06 -4.78
C ARG A 16 -1.20 -15.63 -5.74
N LYS A 17 -0.70 -14.40 -5.60
CA LYS A 17 0.24 -13.79 -6.57
C LYS A 17 1.70 -13.92 -6.16
N ARG A 18 1.99 -14.19 -4.88
CA ARG A 18 3.35 -14.36 -4.33
C ARG A 18 3.39 -15.59 -3.40
N PRO A 19 3.12 -16.80 -3.93
CA PRO A 19 3.04 -18.02 -3.12
C PRO A 19 4.35 -18.35 -2.39
N GLU A 20 5.49 -17.98 -2.93
CA GLU A 20 6.82 -18.15 -2.35
C GLU A 20 6.98 -17.33 -1.05
N VAL A 21 6.61 -16.05 -1.09
CA VAL A 21 6.63 -15.16 0.07
C VAL A 21 5.57 -15.55 1.10
N TRP A 22 4.42 -16.03 0.62
CA TRP A 22 3.35 -16.54 1.49
C TRP A 22 3.81 -17.77 2.29
N LYS A 23 4.39 -18.77 1.62
CA LYS A 23 4.85 -20.01 2.25
C LYS A 23 5.99 -19.78 3.24
N SER A 24 6.93 -18.92 2.88
CA SER A 24 8.07 -18.55 3.74
C SER A 24 7.69 -17.60 4.88
N LYS A 25 6.48 -17.03 4.88
CA LYS A 25 6.02 -16.01 5.84
C LYS A 25 6.94 -14.79 5.90
N SER A 26 7.63 -14.47 4.80
CA SER A 26 8.66 -13.42 4.75
C SER A 26 8.11 -12.06 4.29
N TRP A 27 6.81 -11.80 4.46
CA TRP A 27 6.21 -10.50 4.14
C TRP A 27 5.75 -9.78 5.39
N PHE A 28 5.82 -8.46 5.33
CA PHE A 28 5.41 -7.56 6.40
C PHE A 28 4.49 -6.49 5.83
N LEU A 29 3.54 -6.03 6.65
CA LEU A 29 2.69 -4.89 6.34
C LEU A 29 3.36 -3.61 6.88
N HIS A 30 3.57 -2.63 6.02
CA HIS A 30 3.91 -1.27 6.44
C HIS A 30 2.75 -0.33 6.10
N HIS A 31 2.25 0.38 7.09
CA HIS A 31 1.18 1.37 6.99
C HIS A 31 1.36 2.42 8.10
N ASP A 32 0.79 3.60 7.91
CA ASP A 32 0.85 4.69 8.87
C ASP A 32 -0.10 4.48 10.06
N ASN A 33 0.06 5.31 11.08
CA ASN A 33 -0.73 5.26 12.32
C ASN A 33 -2.08 6.00 12.22
N ALA A 34 -2.66 6.15 11.02
CA ALA A 34 -3.96 6.78 10.85
C ALA A 34 -5.03 6.09 11.74
N PRO A 35 -6.04 6.82 12.25
CA PRO A 35 -7.02 6.24 13.19
C PRO A 35 -7.72 4.98 12.67
N ALA A 36 -7.99 4.90 11.38
CA ALA A 36 -8.60 3.73 10.74
C ALA A 36 -7.67 2.50 10.74
N HIS A 37 -6.35 2.71 10.76
CA HIS A 37 -5.32 1.67 10.77
C HIS A 37 -4.95 1.25 12.19
N SER A 38 -4.97 2.19 13.13
CA SER A 38 -4.64 1.96 14.54
C SER A 38 -5.83 1.47 15.39
N ALA A 39 -7.03 1.40 14.82
CA ALA A 39 -8.23 0.92 15.50
C ALA A 39 -8.05 -0.48 16.09
N LEU A 40 -8.63 -0.72 17.28
CA LEU A 40 -8.51 -2.01 17.99
C LEU A 40 -8.93 -3.19 17.12
N SER A 41 -10.06 -3.07 16.42
CA SER A 41 -10.58 -4.12 15.54
C SER A 41 -9.65 -4.47 14.36
N ILE A 42 -8.80 -3.53 13.93
CA ILE A 42 -7.78 -3.79 12.90
C ILE A 42 -6.58 -4.47 13.50
N ARG A 43 -6.13 -4.05 14.70
CA ARG A 43 -5.04 -4.71 15.43
C ARG A 43 -5.39 -6.17 15.73
N GLU A 44 -6.58 -6.42 16.26
CA GLU A 44 -7.09 -7.78 16.52
C GLU A 44 -7.15 -8.61 15.23
N PHE A 45 -7.61 -8.01 14.13
CA PHE A 45 -7.65 -8.69 12.83
C PHE A 45 -6.24 -9.10 12.38
N LEU A 46 -5.27 -8.18 12.42
CA LEU A 46 -3.89 -8.42 11.99
C LEU A 46 -3.25 -9.56 12.81
N VAL A 47 -3.44 -9.55 14.13
CA VAL A 47 -3.01 -10.64 15.03
C VAL A 47 -3.70 -11.95 14.66
N SER A 48 -5.03 -11.96 14.50
CA SER A 48 -5.79 -13.19 14.16
C SER A 48 -5.36 -13.83 12.84
N LYS A 49 -4.81 -13.03 11.92
CA LYS A 49 -4.36 -13.48 10.60
C LYS A 49 -2.85 -13.69 10.51
N ASN A 50 -2.11 -13.52 11.62
CA ASN A 50 -0.66 -13.59 11.70
C ASN A 50 0.02 -12.71 10.64
N ILE A 51 -0.47 -11.48 10.46
CA ILE A 51 0.13 -10.50 9.55
C ILE A 51 1.11 -9.66 10.37
N PRO A 52 2.43 -9.81 10.19
CA PRO A 52 3.39 -9.01 10.92
C PRO A 52 3.39 -7.58 10.38
N VAL A 53 3.41 -6.61 11.29
CA VAL A 53 3.37 -5.18 10.98
C VAL A 53 4.72 -4.56 11.33
N ILE A 54 5.28 -3.78 10.41
CA ILE A 54 6.48 -2.98 10.68
C ILE A 54 6.07 -1.79 11.55
N PRO A 55 6.69 -1.56 12.73
CA PRO A 55 6.38 -0.41 13.55
C PRO A 55 6.58 0.89 12.78
N HIS A 56 5.57 1.75 12.79
CA HIS A 56 5.66 3.09 12.22
C HIS A 56 5.79 4.11 13.36
N PRO A 57 6.77 5.03 13.31
CA PRO A 57 6.94 6.05 14.34
C PRO A 57 5.67 6.93 14.47
N PRO A 58 5.35 7.44 15.66
CA PRO A 58 4.30 8.45 15.81
C PRO A 58 4.64 9.69 14.98
N CYS A 59 3.67 10.19 14.20
CA CYS A 59 3.73 11.50 13.54
C CYS A 59 4.85 11.72 12.50
N LEU A 60 5.36 10.67 11.83
CA LEU A 60 6.31 10.79 10.71
C LEU A 60 5.67 10.42 9.35
N PRO A 61 4.85 11.30 8.75
CA PRO A 61 4.20 11.04 7.47
C PRO A 61 5.20 10.76 6.33
N ASP A 62 6.44 11.25 6.43
CA ASP A 62 7.44 11.18 5.37
C ASP A 62 8.17 9.84 5.25
N LEU A 63 7.87 8.86 6.10
CA LEU A 63 8.57 7.56 6.08
C LEU A 63 7.87 6.49 5.24
N ALA A 64 6.61 6.71 4.83
CA ALA A 64 5.93 5.73 4.01
C ALA A 64 6.32 5.89 2.53
N PRO A 65 6.78 4.81 1.86
CA PRO A 65 7.03 4.82 0.41
C PRO A 65 5.85 5.33 -0.42
N CYS A 66 4.62 5.17 0.08
CA CYS A 66 3.44 5.70 -0.59
C CYS A 66 3.44 7.24 -0.62
N ASP A 67 3.82 7.90 0.46
CA ASP A 67 3.71 9.34 0.64
C ASP A 67 4.82 10.13 -0.07
N PHE A 68 6.07 9.66 -0.03
CA PHE A 68 7.19 10.39 -0.66
C PHE A 68 7.52 9.93 -2.09
N PHE A 69 7.06 8.75 -2.52
CA PHE A 69 7.40 8.20 -3.84
C PHE A 69 6.17 7.95 -4.72
N LEU A 70 5.19 7.16 -4.25
CA LEU A 70 4.06 6.77 -5.10
C LEU A 70 3.10 7.93 -5.39
N PHE A 71 2.58 8.59 -4.35
CA PHE A 71 1.60 9.66 -4.52
C PHE A 71 2.15 10.89 -5.24
N PRO A 72 3.38 11.36 -5.01
CA PRO A 72 3.95 12.45 -5.79
C PRO A 72 4.03 12.12 -7.28
N ARG A 73 4.44 10.89 -7.64
CA ARG A 73 4.48 10.43 -9.03
C ARG A 73 3.08 10.44 -9.66
N LEU A 74 2.10 9.84 -8.98
CA LEU A 74 0.71 9.83 -9.45
C LEU A 74 0.14 11.24 -9.61
N LYS A 75 0.34 12.11 -8.61
CA LYS A 75 -0.09 13.51 -8.67
C LYS A 75 0.57 14.24 -9.83
N SER A 76 1.85 13.99 -10.10
CA SER A 76 2.55 14.63 -11.22
C SER A 76 1.93 14.28 -12.57
N THR A 77 1.58 13.00 -12.79
CA THR A 77 0.92 12.58 -14.04
C THR A 77 -0.51 13.10 -14.14
N LEU A 78 -1.28 13.03 -13.05
CA LEU A 78 -2.70 13.39 -13.05
C LEU A 78 -2.92 14.91 -13.03
N LYS A 79 -1.91 15.70 -12.65
CA LYS A 79 -2.00 17.16 -12.55
C LYS A 79 -2.31 17.77 -13.92
N GLY A 80 -3.19 18.77 -13.93
CA GLY A 80 -3.52 19.54 -15.13
C GLY A 80 -4.48 18.83 -16.09
N HIS A 81 -4.90 17.60 -15.79
CA HIS A 81 -5.84 16.84 -16.59
C HIS A 81 -7.22 16.86 -15.95
N ARG A 82 -8.25 17.16 -16.75
CA ARG A 82 -9.65 17.03 -16.36
C ARG A 82 -10.17 15.72 -16.95
N PHE A 83 -10.50 14.79 -16.08
CA PHE A 83 -11.09 13.51 -16.48
C PHE A 83 -12.61 13.65 -16.59
N GLU A 84 -13.20 12.93 -17.53
CA GLU A 84 -14.65 12.91 -17.74
C GLU A 84 -15.35 12.12 -16.63
N ASP A 85 -14.70 11.06 -16.15
CA ASP A 85 -15.21 10.23 -15.06
C ASP A 85 -14.12 9.62 -14.15
N VAL A 86 -14.58 8.93 -13.11
CA VAL A 86 -13.73 8.28 -12.12
C VAL A 86 -13.00 7.05 -12.70
N ASN A 87 -13.59 6.33 -13.66
CA ASN A 87 -12.97 5.16 -14.28
C ASN A 87 -11.76 5.56 -15.13
N GLU A 88 -11.84 6.67 -15.85
CA GLU A 88 -10.73 7.23 -16.60
C GLU A 88 -9.57 7.60 -15.66
N THR A 89 -9.90 8.25 -14.54
CA THR A 89 -8.91 8.59 -13.50
C THR A 89 -8.24 7.31 -12.94
N ILE A 90 -9.03 6.29 -12.64
CA ILE A 90 -8.53 4.99 -12.14
C ILE A 90 -7.65 4.31 -13.20
N HIS A 91 -8.06 4.33 -14.47
CA HIS A 91 -7.30 3.75 -15.57
C HIS A 91 -5.91 4.36 -15.65
N ASN A 92 -5.82 5.69 -15.70
CA ASN A 92 -4.56 6.41 -15.79
C ASN A 92 -3.66 6.16 -14.57
N ALA A 93 -4.23 6.18 -13.37
CA ALA A 93 -3.48 5.84 -12.15
C ALA A 93 -2.93 4.39 -12.19
N ILE A 94 -3.70 3.44 -12.71
CA ILE A 94 -3.24 2.04 -12.86
C ILE A 94 -2.11 1.93 -13.87
N GLN A 95 -2.16 2.65 -15.00
CA GLN A 95 -1.07 2.63 -15.98
C GLN A 95 0.22 3.17 -15.38
N GLU A 96 0.14 4.26 -14.61
CA GLU A 96 1.31 4.80 -13.90
C GLU A 96 1.90 3.82 -12.90
N ILE A 97 1.05 3.15 -12.10
CA ILE A 97 1.52 2.13 -11.15
C ILE A 97 2.20 0.97 -11.88
N LYS A 98 1.66 0.53 -13.02
CA LYS A 98 2.25 -0.55 -13.83
C LYS A 98 3.58 -0.14 -14.47
N ALA A 99 3.76 1.14 -14.78
CA ALA A 99 5.00 1.69 -15.33
C ALA A 99 6.12 1.87 -14.28
N ILE A 100 5.86 1.58 -13.00
CA ILE A 100 6.90 1.59 -11.96
C ILE A 100 7.75 0.32 -12.09
N THR A 101 9.04 0.51 -12.39
CA THR A 101 10.00 -0.59 -12.48
C THR A 101 10.38 -1.14 -11.10
N MET A 102 10.87 -2.37 -11.05
CA MET A 102 11.35 -2.97 -9.80
C MET A 102 12.55 -2.22 -9.23
N GLU A 103 13.42 -1.68 -10.08
CA GLU A 103 14.59 -0.88 -9.68
C GLU A 103 14.14 0.41 -9.00
N ALA A 104 13.09 1.06 -9.51
CA ALA A 104 12.52 2.25 -8.89
C ALA A 104 11.94 1.96 -7.50
N ILE A 105 11.27 0.81 -7.34
CA ILE A 105 10.77 0.34 -6.04
C ILE A 105 11.93 0.04 -5.10
N GLN A 106 12.95 -0.69 -5.53
CA GLN A 106 14.11 -1.02 -4.70
C GLN A 106 14.85 0.25 -4.25
N ARG A 107 15.04 1.24 -5.13
CA ARG A 107 15.65 2.51 -4.79
C ARG A 107 14.85 3.28 -3.74
N CYS A 108 13.52 3.16 -3.74
CA CYS A 108 12.65 3.75 -2.74
C CYS A 108 12.96 3.25 -1.31
N PHE A 109 13.30 1.95 -1.17
CA PHE A 109 13.62 1.32 0.11
C PHE A 109 15.11 1.39 0.50
N LYS A 110 15.96 2.07 -0.27
CA LYS A 110 17.41 2.20 -0.02
C LYS A 110 17.83 3.59 0.51
N LYS A 111 16.86 4.47 0.77
CA LYS A 111 17.12 5.79 1.37
C LYS A 111 17.38 5.68 2.86
#